data_AF-A0A7C1XPH8-F1
#
_entry.id   AF-A0A7C1XPH8-F1
#
_cell.length_a   1.000
_cell.length_b   1.000
_cell.length_c   1.000
_cell.angle_alpha   90.00
_cell.angle_beta   90.00
_cell.angle_gamma   90.00
#
_symmetry.space_group_name_H-M   'P 1'
#
loop_
_entity.id
_entity.type
_entity.pdbx_description
1 polymer ?
#
loop_
_entity_poly.entity_id
_entity_poly.type
_entity_poly.pdbx_seq_one_letter_code
_entity_poly.pdbx_strand_id
1 'polypeptide(L)'
;MKRLTVVLCVSIFLALMLTGSCASVPVAPNETVVEGTVSEYAIVSSRLVGIKPEQVLYRITIHVESSKASGSGPDFLKERRGEDVPFYTKKILSPRLFGKSVRVRAEFRGGEHGGLFWVKDVALR
;
A
#
# COMPACT_ATOMS: atom_id res chain seq x y z
N MET A 1 59.50 -16.75 -3.54
CA MET A 1 58.39 -17.25 -4.39
C MET A 1 57.11 -17.57 -3.59
N LYS A 2 57.17 -18.28 -2.44
CA LYS A 2 55.97 -18.65 -1.64
C LYS A 2 55.13 -17.48 -1.08
N ARG A 3 55.73 -16.31 -0.80
CA ARG A 3 55.01 -15.14 -0.26
C ARG A 3 54.14 -14.42 -1.30
N LEU A 4 54.51 -14.47 -2.57
CA LEU A 4 53.75 -13.82 -3.65
C LEU A 4 52.43 -14.56 -3.93
N THR A 5 52.45 -15.89 -3.81
CA THR A 5 51.29 -16.77 -4.05
C THR A 5 50.20 -16.58 -3.00
N VAL A 6 50.57 -16.34 -1.74
CA VAL A 6 49.62 -16.11 -0.65
C VAL A 6 48.90 -14.78 -0.79
N VAL A 7 49.64 -13.72 -1.17
CA VAL A 7 49.05 -12.38 -1.39
C VAL A 7 48.07 -12.40 -2.57
N LEU A 8 48.38 -13.14 -3.63
CA LEU A 8 47.50 -13.30 -4.78
C LEU A 8 46.19 -14.04 -4.42
N CYS A 9 46.28 -15.11 -3.63
CA CYS A 9 45.09 -15.85 -3.20
C CYS A 9 44.17 -15.02 -2.29
N VAL A 10 44.74 -14.23 -1.37
CA VAL A 10 43.94 -13.38 -0.47
C VAL A 10 43.23 -12.26 -1.23
N SER A 11 43.89 -11.68 -2.24
CA SER A 11 43.29 -10.62 -3.06
C SER A 11 42.19 -11.14 -3.99
N ILE A 12 42.33 -12.36 -4.53
CA ILE A 12 41.25 -13.03 -5.29
C ILE A 12 40.04 -13.33 -4.39
N PHE A 13 40.28 -13.80 -3.16
CA PHE A 13 39.20 -14.11 -2.22
C PHE A 13 38.42 -12.85 -1.79
N LEU A 14 39.13 -11.73 -1.59
CA LEU A 14 38.51 -10.46 -1.24
C LEU A 14 37.69 -9.87 -2.40
N ALA A 15 38.15 -10.04 -3.64
CA ALA A 15 37.43 -9.59 -4.83
C ALA A 15 36.13 -10.37 -5.08
N LEU A 16 36.10 -11.68 -4.79
CA LEU A 16 34.87 -12.50 -4.90
C LEU A 16 33.79 -12.13 -3.87
N MET A 17 34.16 -11.61 -2.71
CA MET A 17 33.20 -11.18 -1.68
C MET A 17 32.51 -9.85 -2.02
N LEU A 18 33.08 -9.06 -2.93
CA LEU A 18 32.54 -7.76 -3.36
C LEU A 18 31.52 -7.85 -4.50
N THR A 19 31.39 -9.01 -5.16
CA THR A 19 30.41 -9.22 -6.25
C THR A 19 29.06 -9.74 -5.75
N GLY A 20 28.74 -9.55 -4.47
CA GLY A 20 27.41 -9.79 -3.93
C GLY A 20 26.39 -8.89 -4.62
N SER A 21 25.84 -9.37 -5.72
CA SER A 21 24.78 -8.70 -6.47
C SER A 21 23.58 -8.56 -5.54
N CYS A 22 23.24 -7.32 -5.14
CA CYS A 22 21.99 -7.04 -4.46
C CYS A 22 20.86 -7.37 -5.43
N ALA A 23 20.31 -8.59 -5.34
CA ALA A 23 19.16 -8.98 -6.11
C ALA A 23 17.99 -8.08 -5.70
N SER A 24 17.56 -7.22 -6.62
CA SER A 24 16.35 -6.43 -6.45
C SER A 24 15.15 -7.37 -6.50
N VAL A 25 14.61 -7.72 -5.33
CA VAL A 25 13.35 -8.47 -5.27
C VAL A 25 12.23 -7.52 -5.72
N PRO A 26 11.42 -7.88 -6.73
CA PRO A 26 10.29 -7.06 -7.13
C PRO A 26 9.33 -6.90 -5.95
N VAL A 27 9.08 -5.65 -5.56
CA VAL A 27 8.11 -5.32 -4.51
C VAL A 27 6.73 -5.70 -5.01
N ALA A 28 6.09 -6.65 -4.33
CA ALA A 28 4.71 -7.01 -4.62
C ALA A 28 3.79 -5.79 -4.46
N PRO A 29 2.78 -5.60 -5.33
CA PRO A 29 1.89 -4.45 -5.24
C PRO A 29 1.14 -4.46 -3.90
N ASN A 30 1.20 -3.35 -3.16
CA ASN A 30 0.48 -3.17 -1.90
C ASN A 30 -1.00 -2.83 -2.14
N GLU A 31 -1.66 -3.57 -3.04
CA GLU A 31 -3.00 -3.28 -3.50
C GLU A 31 -3.99 -4.36 -3.07
N THR A 32 -5.18 -3.93 -2.71
CA THR A 32 -6.29 -4.79 -2.33
C THR A 32 -7.57 -4.31 -2.99
N VAL A 33 -8.44 -5.25 -3.32
CA VAL A 33 -9.77 -5.00 -3.85
C VAL A 33 -10.77 -5.26 -2.73
N VAL A 34 -11.60 -4.28 -2.45
CA VAL A 34 -12.62 -4.30 -1.40
C VAL A 34 -13.99 -4.19 -2.05
N GLU A 35 -14.93 -4.97 -1.55
CA GLU A 35 -16.35 -4.82 -1.85
C GLU A 35 -17.09 -4.56 -0.54
N GLY A 36 -18.01 -3.62 -0.57
CA GLY A 36 -18.75 -3.22 0.61
C GLY A 36 -19.66 -2.04 0.35
N THR A 37 -20.29 -1.54 1.42
CA THR A 37 -21.22 -0.41 1.35
C THR A 37 -20.58 0.83 1.93
N VAL A 38 -20.69 1.97 1.23
CA VAL A 38 -20.15 3.24 1.71
C VAL A 38 -21.00 3.77 2.87
N SER A 39 -20.47 3.69 4.09
CA SER A 39 -21.11 4.15 5.32
C SER A 39 -20.87 5.64 5.61
N GLU A 40 -19.81 6.23 5.04
CA GLU A 40 -19.50 7.64 5.22
C GLU A 40 -18.87 8.26 3.95
N TYR A 41 -19.15 9.54 3.72
CA TYR A 41 -18.46 10.38 2.73
C TYR A 41 -18.08 11.71 3.39
N ALA A 42 -16.80 12.09 3.32
CA ALA A 42 -16.31 13.33 3.90
C ALA A 42 -15.25 14.02 3.04
N ILE A 43 -15.22 15.34 3.11
CA ILE A 43 -14.10 16.17 2.67
C ILE A 43 -13.31 16.50 3.93
N VAL A 44 -12.03 16.13 3.97
CA VAL A 44 -11.19 16.26 5.18
C VAL A 44 -9.90 17.01 4.85
N SER A 45 -9.45 17.86 5.77
CA SER A 45 -8.10 18.42 5.70
C SER A 45 -7.09 17.34 6.04
N SER A 46 -6.02 17.22 5.25
CA SER A 46 -4.93 16.28 5.50
C SER A 46 -4.25 16.50 6.87
N ARG A 47 -4.37 17.71 7.43
CA ARG A 47 -3.91 18.05 8.79
C ARG A 47 -4.60 17.19 9.86
N LEU A 48 -5.89 16.87 9.70
CA LEU A 48 -6.65 16.07 10.66
C LEU A 48 -6.21 14.61 10.71
N VAL A 49 -5.52 14.15 9.67
CA VAL A 49 -5.04 12.77 9.51
C VAL A 49 -3.51 12.69 9.47
N GLY A 50 -2.82 13.74 9.93
CA GLY A 50 -1.36 13.76 10.03
C GLY A 50 -0.59 13.73 8.70
N ILE A 51 -1.27 14.00 7.57
CA ILE A 51 -0.66 13.94 6.23
C ILE A 51 -0.10 15.32 5.83
N LYS A 52 1.17 15.33 5.40
CA LYS A 52 1.87 16.48 4.81
C LYS A 52 2.08 16.28 3.29
N PRO A 53 2.15 17.37 2.49
CA PRO A 53 1.80 18.74 2.85
C PRO A 53 0.29 18.88 3.12
N GLU A 54 -0.10 20.01 3.70
CA GLU A 54 -1.51 20.33 3.93
C GLU A 54 -2.26 20.41 2.60
N GLN A 55 -3.34 19.62 2.49
CA GLN A 55 -4.18 19.57 1.29
C GLN A 55 -5.58 19.05 1.64
N VAL A 56 -6.53 19.28 0.74
CA VAL A 56 -7.86 18.68 0.82
C VAL A 56 -7.79 17.22 0.39
N LEU A 57 -8.42 16.34 1.15
CA LEU A 57 -8.60 14.93 0.83
C LEU A 57 -10.09 14.59 0.82
N TYR A 58 -10.46 13.60 0.03
CA TYR A 58 -11.77 12.98 0.05
C TYR A 58 -11.64 11.64 0.78
N ARG A 59 -12.53 11.39 1.73
CA ARG A 59 -12.62 10.15 2.51
C ARG A 59 -13.94 9.47 2.22
N ILE A 60 -13.90 8.17 1.97
CA ILE A 60 -15.05 7.29 2.07
C ILE A 60 -14.76 6.23 3.13
N THR A 61 -15.75 5.95 3.97
CA THR A 61 -15.68 4.81 4.89
C THR A 61 -16.53 3.70 4.28
N ILE A 62 -15.97 2.50 4.20
CA ILE A 62 -16.64 1.34 3.60
C ILE A 62 -16.81 0.30 4.69
N HIS A 63 -18.05 -0.13 4.89
CA HIS A 63 -18.35 -1.34 5.64
C HIS A 63 -17.93 -2.55 4.80
N VAL A 64 -16.86 -3.23 5.22
CA VAL A 64 -16.19 -4.26 4.41
C VAL A 64 -17.01 -5.56 4.39
N GLU A 65 -17.58 -5.90 3.25
CA GLU A 65 -18.30 -7.17 3.06
C GLU A 65 -17.34 -8.28 2.62
N SER A 66 -16.39 -7.96 1.74
CA SER A 66 -15.31 -8.85 1.32
C SER A 66 -14.07 -8.07 0.85
N SER A 67 -12.92 -8.74 0.92
CA SER A 67 -11.65 -8.24 0.40
C SER A 67 -10.91 -9.35 -0.34
N LYS A 68 -9.99 -8.94 -1.22
CA LYS A 68 -9.02 -9.84 -1.84
C LYS A 68 -7.78 -9.07 -2.27
N ALA A 69 -6.65 -9.77 -2.31
CA ALA A 69 -5.43 -9.25 -2.91
C ALA A 69 -5.63 -8.81 -4.36
N SER A 70 -4.95 -7.73 -4.76
CA SER A 70 -4.78 -7.36 -6.16
C SER A 70 -3.54 -8.07 -6.71
N GLY A 71 -3.73 -9.13 -7.51
CA GLY A 71 -2.63 -9.94 -8.04
C GLY A 71 -2.01 -10.86 -6.98
N SER A 72 -0.68 -10.89 -6.90
CA SER A 72 0.08 -11.74 -5.97
C SER A 72 0.41 -11.07 -4.62
N GLY A 73 -0.09 -9.84 -4.38
CA GLY A 73 0.11 -9.12 -3.13
C GLY A 73 -0.69 -9.72 -1.95
N PRO A 74 -0.52 -9.19 -0.74
CA PRO A 74 -1.33 -9.60 0.40
C PRO A 74 -2.72 -8.96 0.37
N ASP A 75 -3.69 -9.65 0.98
CA ASP A 75 -4.98 -9.04 1.33
C ASP A 75 -4.87 -8.34 2.68
N PHE A 76 -4.68 -7.02 2.66
CA PHE A 76 -4.52 -6.20 3.86
C PHE A 76 -5.80 -6.06 4.69
N LEU A 77 -6.96 -6.45 4.17
CA LEU A 77 -8.25 -6.26 4.80
C LEU A 77 -8.99 -7.57 5.12
N LYS A 78 -8.31 -8.71 4.95
CA LYS A 78 -8.87 -10.05 5.21
C LYS A 78 -9.49 -10.18 6.62
N GLU A 79 -8.86 -9.58 7.62
CA GLU A 79 -9.29 -9.64 9.03
C GLU A 79 -10.26 -8.52 9.40
N ARG A 80 -10.50 -7.55 8.52
CA ARG A 80 -11.34 -6.37 8.74
C ARG A 80 -12.77 -6.54 8.21
N ARG A 81 -13.18 -7.77 7.90
CA ARG A 81 -14.51 -8.06 7.37
C ARG A 81 -15.58 -7.74 8.43
N GLY A 82 -16.60 -6.98 8.04
CA GLY A 82 -17.64 -6.48 8.93
C GLY A 82 -17.25 -5.20 9.67
N GLU A 83 -16.07 -4.64 9.42
CA GLU A 83 -15.64 -3.36 9.98
C GLU A 83 -15.82 -2.21 9.00
N ASP A 84 -15.96 -1.01 9.54
CA ASP A 84 -15.89 0.24 8.80
C ASP A 84 -14.44 0.69 8.64
N VAL A 85 -13.96 0.73 7.41
CA VAL A 85 -12.56 1.10 7.10
C VAL A 85 -12.52 2.40 6.29
N PRO A 86 -11.71 3.39 6.70
CA PRO A 86 -11.57 4.64 5.96
C PRO A 86 -10.59 4.52 4.78
N PHE A 87 -10.99 5.05 3.64
CA PHE A 87 -10.20 5.13 2.41
C PHE A 87 -10.09 6.58 1.96
N TYR A 88 -8.89 6.99 1.55
CA TYR A 88 -8.55 8.37 1.22
C TYR A 88 -8.20 8.53 -0.26
N THR A 89 -8.46 9.71 -0.80
CA THR A 89 -7.97 10.09 -2.13
C THR A 89 -7.83 11.59 -2.28
N LYS A 90 -6.99 12.00 -3.24
CA LYS A 90 -6.84 13.39 -3.65
C LYS A 90 -7.82 13.78 -4.76
N LYS A 91 -8.44 12.79 -5.41
CA LYS A 91 -9.40 13.00 -6.50
C LYS A 91 -10.79 13.22 -5.93
N ILE A 92 -11.56 14.11 -6.54
CA ILE A 92 -12.96 14.31 -6.18
C ILE A 92 -13.72 13.00 -6.43
N LEU A 93 -14.39 12.49 -5.40
CA LEU A 93 -15.30 11.37 -5.50
C LEU A 93 -16.73 11.88 -5.61
N SER A 94 -17.58 11.18 -6.36
CA SER A 94 -19.00 11.54 -6.46
C SER A 94 -19.69 11.34 -5.10
N PRO A 95 -20.41 12.35 -4.56
CA PRO A 95 -21.21 12.17 -3.34
C PRO A 95 -22.29 11.09 -3.48
N ARG A 96 -22.66 10.73 -4.73
CA ARG A 96 -23.64 9.65 -5.01
C ARG A 96 -23.17 8.26 -4.58
N LEU A 97 -21.90 8.11 -4.21
CA LEU A 97 -21.37 6.86 -3.65
C LEU A 97 -21.91 6.58 -2.24
N PHE A 98 -22.35 7.61 -1.50
CA PHE A 98 -22.85 7.44 -0.13
C PHE A 98 -24.06 6.47 -0.08
N GLY A 99 -23.98 5.48 0.82
CA GLY A 99 -24.99 4.45 0.98
C GLY A 99 -25.07 3.43 -0.18
N LYS A 100 -24.12 3.43 -1.11
CA LYS A 100 -24.08 2.49 -2.24
C LYS A 100 -23.05 1.39 -2.00
N SER A 101 -23.35 0.21 -2.55
CA SER A 101 -22.38 -0.87 -2.67
C SER A 101 -21.37 -0.51 -3.76
N VAL A 102 -20.09 -0.68 -3.43
CA VAL A 102 -18.96 -0.30 -4.27
C VAL A 102 -17.95 -1.41 -4.33
N ARG A 103 -17.18 -1.42 -5.42
CA ARG A 103 -15.93 -2.14 -5.54
C ARG A 103 -14.80 -1.14 -5.63
N VAL A 104 -13.90 -1.17 -4.65
CA VAL A 104 -12.77 -0.24 -4.53
C VAL A 104 -11.46 -0.99 -4.69
N ARG A 105 -10.58 -0.47 -5.55
CA ARG A 105 -9.17 -0.87 -5.55
C ARG A 105 -8.41 0.17 -4.73
N ALA A 106 -7.78 -0.28 -3.66
CA ALA A 106 -7.04 0.58 -2.74
C ALA A 106 -5.59 0.13 -2.62
N GLU A 107 -4.70 1.10 -2.45
CA GLU A 107 -3.30 0.88 -2.13
C GLU A 107 -3.07 1.15 -0.64
N PHE A 108 -2.49 0.20 0.08
CA PHE A 108 -2.03 0.42 1.44
C PHE A 108 -0.67 1.13 1.41
N ARG A 109 -0.62 2.32 2.01
CA ARG A 109 0.62 3.09 2.16
C ARG A 109 1.01 3.14 3.62
N GLY A 110 2.03 2.36 3.97
CA GLY A 110 2.64 2.34 5.30
C GLY A 110 3.28 3.70 5.64
N GLY A 111 3.13 4.11 6.89
CA GLY A 111 3.77 5.28 7.48
C GLY A 111 3.92 5.09 8.99
N GLU A 112 4.59 6.04 9.65
CA GLU A 112 4.94 5.95 11.08
C GLU A 112 3.71 5.80 12.02
N HIS A 113 2.50 6.11 11.55
CA HIS A 113 1.27 6.15 12.35
C HIS A 113 0.31 4.97 12.06
N GLY A 114 0.79 3.90 11.44
CA GLY A 114 -0.06 2.84 10.89
C GLY A 114 -0.57 3.28 9.51
N GLY A 115 -0.37 2.45 8.50
CA GLY A 115 -0.61 2.85 7.12
C GLY A 115 -2.06 3.21 6.80
N LEU A 116 -2.24 3.94 5.71
CA LEU A 116 -3.55 4.42 5.23
C LEU A 116 -3.91 3.75 3.90
N PHE A 117 -5.21 3.55 3.68
CA PHE A 117 -5.71 3.04 2.40
C PHE A 117 -6.03 4.19 1.44
N TRP A 118 -5.47 4.12 0.24
CA TRP A 118 -5.61 5.13 -0.81
C TRP A 118 -6.40 4.59 -1.99
N VAL A 119 -7.51 5.22 -2.34
CA VAL A 119 -8.36 4.81 -3.47
C VAL A 119 -7.59 5.04 -4.78
N LYS A 120 -7.41 3.96 -5.55
CA LYS A 120 -6.94 4.00 -6.94
C LYS A 120 -8.12 4.09 -7.90
N ASP A 121 -9.13 3.27 -7.66
CA ASP A 121 -10.32 3.12 -8.49
C ASP A 121 -11.54 2.80 -7.62
N VAL A 122 -12.71 3.28 -8.02
CA VAL A 122 -14.00 2.99 -7.39
C VAL A 122 -15.07 2.83 -8.46
N ALA A 123 -15.80 1.72 -8.39
CA ALA A 123 -16.94 1.44 -9.24
C ALA A 123 -18.18 1.15 -8.38
N LEU A 124 -19.35 1.58 -8.85
CA LEU A 124 -20.63 1.14 -8.30
C LEU A 124 -20.83 -0.34 -8.66
N ARG A 125 -21.45 -1.10 -7.74
CA ARG A 125 -21.82 -2.50 -7.96
C ARG A 125 -23.31 -2.62 -8.27
#